data_AF-A0A383B5R0-F1
#
_entry.id   AF-A0A383B5R0-F1
#
_cell.length_a   1.000
_cell.length_b   1.000
_cell.length_c   1.000
_cell.angle_alpha   90.00
_cell.angle_beta   90.00
_cell.angle_gamma   90.00
#
_symmetry.space_group_name_H-M   'P 1'
#
loop_
_entity.id
_entity.type
_entity.pdbx_description
1 polymer ?
#
loop_
_entity_poly.entity_id
_entity_poly.type
_entity_poly.pdbx_seq_one_letter_code
_entity_poly.pdbx_strand_id
1 'polypeptide(L)'
;GFNINIHLPCGTTDKMIIDKFNNVLLPAAKKFKPNLVLISAGFDSRQNDLLGCFAITDNGFIRLTKIAMNIANEFCDDRLVSILEGGYNLQGNAKAVIAHALTLERNIFADSAVSISGCR
;
A
#
# COMPACT_ATOMS: atom_id res chain seq x y z
N GLY A 1 15.68 -17.20 -2.82
CA GLY A 1 14.51 -16.85 -2.00
C GLY A 1 14.28 -15.36 -1.95
N PHE A 2 13.99 -14.75 -3.10
CA PHE A 2 13.66 -13.32 -3.24
C PHE A 2 12.32 -13.11 -3.96
N ASN A 3 11.54 -14.19 -4.06
CA ASN A 3 10.18 -14.17 -4.57
C ASN A 3 9.27 -14.78 -3.50
N ILE A 4 8.18 -14.09 -3.17
CA ILE A 4 7.22 -14.50 -2.15
C ILE A 4 5.83 -14.36 -2.74
N ASN A 5 5.17 -15.50 -2.99
CA ASN A 5 3.80 -15.54 -3.47
C ASN A 5 2.85 -15.86 -2.30
N ILE A 6 1.89 -14.98 -2.03
CA ILE A 6 0.87 -15.19 -0.99
C ILE A 6 -0.47 -15.37 -1.69
N HIS A 7 -0.99 -16.60 -1.67
CA HIS A 7 -2.33 -16.90 -2.16
C HIS A 7 -3.36 -16.49 -1.10
N LEU A 8 -4.38 -15.74 -1.51
CA LEU A 8 -5.47 -15.28 -0.66
C LEU A 8 -6.79 -15.88 -1.15
N PRO A 9 -7.66 -16.37 -0.26
CA PRO A 9 -8.95 -16.91 -0.65
C PRO A 9 -9.91 -15.79 -1.12
N CYS A 10 -10.89 -16.15 -1.96
CA CYS A 10 -12.03 -15.27 -2.23
C CYS A 10 -12.74 -14.86 -0.94
N GLY A 11 -13.28 -13.65 -0.91
CA GLY A 11 -13.87 -13.02 0.27
C GLY A 11 -12.85 -12.43 1.24
N THR A 12 -11.55 -12.45 0.91
CA THR A 12 -10.52 -11.81 1.73
C THR A 12 -10.88 -10.34 1.98
N THR A 13 -10.87 -9.96 3.26
CA THR A 13 -11.21 -8.64 3.77
C THR A 13 -9.96 -7.81 4.07
N ASP A 14 -10.14 -6.52 4.36
CA ASP A 14 -9.07 -5.62 4.79
C ASP A 14 -8.17 -6.22 5.86
N LYS A 15 -8.77 -6.75 6.94
CA LYS A 15 -8.01 -7.33 8.05
C LYS A 15 -7.13 -8.48 7.56
N MET A 16 -7.69 -9.37 6.76
CA MET A 16 -6.98 -10.56 6.28
C MET A 16 -5.77 -10.22 5.42
N ILE A 17 -5.92 -9.29 4.46
CA ILE A 17 -4.79 -8.88 3.61
C ILE A 17 -3.75 -8.08 4.39
N ILE A 18 -4.17 -7.19 5.29
CA ILE A 18 -3.26 -6.38 6.12
C ILE A 18 -2.44 -7.28 7.06
N ASP A 19 -3.06 -8.29 7.66
CA ASP A 19 -2.35 -9.26 8.51
C ASP A 19 -1.26 -9.98 7.71
N LYS A 20 -1.48 -10.28 6.42
CA LYS A 20 -0.47 -10.91 5.56
C LYS A 20 0.66 -9.95 5.21
N PHE A 21 0.36 -8.68 4.92
CA PHE A 21 1.38 -7.66 4.71
C PHE A 21 2.26 -7.49 5.96
N ASN A 22 1.66 -7.37 7.14
CA ASN A 22 2.39 -7.16 8.38
C ASN A 22 3.20 -8.38 8.82
N ASN A 23 2.64 -9.60 8.69
CA ASN A 23 3.28 -10.80 9.24
C ASN A 23 4.23 -11.49 8.27
N VAL A 24 4.13 -11.19 6.96
CA VAL A 24 4.94 -11.85 5.93
C VAL A 24 5.78 -10.85 5.15
N LEU A 25 5.14 -9.85 4.52
CA LEU A 25 5.83 -8.94 3.60
C LEU A 25 6.75 -7.95 4.33
N LEU A 26 6.30 -7.37 5.44
CA LEU A 26 7.11 -6.42 6.21
C LEU A 26 8.40 -7.07 6.78
N PRO A 27 8.37 -8.26 7.42
CA PRO A 27 9.59 -8.96 7.82
C PRO A 27 10.53 -9.28 6.64
N ALA A 28 9.96 -9.67 5.49
CA ALA A 28 10.76 -9.93 4.30
C ALA A 28 11.45 -8.66 3.77
N ALA A 29 10.73 -7.53 3.72
CA ALA A 29 11.28 -6.25 3.33
C ALA A 29 12.40 -5.79 4.27
N LYS A 30 12.21 -5.94 5.60
CA LYS A 30 13.25 -5.63 6.60
C LYS A 30 14.53 -6.45 6.44
N LYS A 31 14.39 -7.72 6.04
CA LYS A 31 15.52 -8.59 5.73
C LYS A 31 16.20 -8.20 4.41
N PHE A 32 15.41 -7.79 3.41
CA PHE A 32 15.89 -7.41 2.08
C PHE A 32 16.56 -6.04 2.05
N LYS A 33 16.05 -5.07 2.83
CA LYS A 33 16.52 -3.66 2.89
C LYS A 33 16.55 -3.01 1.50
N PRO A 34 15.38 -2.83 0.85
CA PRO A 34 15.31 -2.27 -0.50
C PRO A 34 15.87 -0.84 -0.55
N ASN A 35 16.35 -0.41 -1.72
CA ASN A 35 16.71 0.99 -1.97
C ASN A 35 15.63 1.78 -2.71
N LEU A 36 14.59 1.09 -3.19
CA LEU A 36 13.40 1.60 -3.87
C LEU A 36 12.23 0.62 -3.63
N VAL A 37 11.04 1.15 -3.38
CA VAL A 37 9.79 0.38 -3.42
C VAL A 37 9.06 0.66 -4.72
N LEU A 38 8.71 -0.39 -5.47
CA LEU A 38 7.86 -0.31 -6.66
C LEU A 38 6.54 -1.02 -6.39
N ILE A 39 5.41 -0.34 -6.57
CA ILE A 39 4.06 -0.90 -6.42
C ILE A 39 3.44 -1.08 -7.80
N SER A 40 3.10 -2.33 -8.12
CA SER A 40 2.16 -2.67 -9.20
C SER A 40 0.75 -2.57 -8.61
N ALA A 41 0.12 -1.40 -8.79
CA ALA A 41 -1.08 -0.98 -8.07
C ALA A 41 -2.35 -1.36 -8.83
N GLY A 42 -2.77 -2.61 -8.67
CA GLY A 42 -4.08 -3.10 -9.10
C GLY A 42 -5.16 -2.93 -8.02
N PHE A 43 -6.34 -2.47 -8.43
CA PHE A 43 -7.49 -2.25 -7.56
C PHE A 43 -8.65 -3.21 -7.84
N ASP A 44 -8.41 -4.28 -8.59
CA ASP A 44 -9.37 -5.35 -8.87
C ASP A 44 -9.69 -6.23 -7.65
N SER A 45 -8.89 -6.16 -6.58
CA SER A 45 -9.22 -6.73 -5.26
C SER A 45 -10.22 -5.90 -4.46
N ARG A 46 -10.66 -4.75 -4.98
CA ARG A 46 -11.67 -3.93 -4.32
C ARG A 46 -13.02 -4.66 -4.28
N GLN A 47 -13.77 -4.43 -3.20
CA GLN A 47 -15.17 -4.84 -3.13
C GLN A 47 -15.96 -4.35 -4.36
N ASN A 48 -16.80 -5.24 -4.90
CA ASN A 48 -17.64 -5.03 -6.08
C ASN A 48 -16.87 -4.82 -7.41
N ASP A 49 -15.59 -5.18 -7.47
CA ASP A 49 -14.93 -5.37 -8.76
C ASP A 49 -15.60 -6.51 -9.55
N LEU A 50 -15.56 -6.42 -10.88
CA LEU A 50 -16.24 -7.38 -11.76
C LEU A 50 -15.42 -8.66 -11.99
N LEU A 51 -14.09 -8.61 -11.83
CA LEU A 51 -13.19 -9.73 -12.07
C LEU A 51 -12.59 -10.30 -10.78
N GLY A 52 -12.39 -9.46 -9.77
CA GLY A 52 -11.93 -9.90 -8.46
C GLY A 52 -13.02 -10.55 -7.61
N CYS A 53 -12.63 -11.42 -6.68
CA CYS A 53 -13.53 -12.07 -5.72
C CYS A 53 -13.25 -11.62 -4.28
N PHE A 54 -12.80 -10.38 -4.08
CA PHE A 54 -12.30 -9.85 -2.80
C PHE A 54 -13.27 -8.83 -2.18
N ALA A 55 -13.08 -8.54 -0.90
CA ALA A 55 -13.87 -7.57 -0.15
C ALA A 55 -12.99 -6.44 0.43
N ILE A 56 -11.97 -6.00 -0.31
CA ILE A 56 -11.09 -4.92 0.14
C ILE A 56 -11.79 -3.57 -0.05
N THR A 57 -11.79 -2.76 0.99
CA THR A 57 -12.39 -1.42 0.97
C THR A 57 -11.36 -0.36 0.60
N ASP A 58 -11.84 0.86 0.32
CA ASP A 58 -10.96 2.01 0.10
C ASP A 58 -10.04 2.28 1.31
N ASN A 59 -10.53 2.01 2.53
CA ASN A 59 -9.72 2.07 3.76
C ASN A 59 -8.66 0.97 3.81
N GLY A 60 -8.94 -0.21 3.25
CA GLY A 60 -7.98 -1.28 3.07
C GLY A 60 -6.81 -0.82 2.20
N PHE A 61 -7.09 -0.24 1.03
CA PHE A 61 -6.06 0.31 0.14
C PHE A 61 -5.25 1.43 0.80
N ILE A 62 -5.87 2.33 1.57
CA ILE A 62 -5.15 3.35 2.36
C ILE A 62 -4.12 2.69 3.28
N ARG A 63 -4.52 1.64 4.02
CA ARG A 63 -3.61 0.95 4.97
C ARG A 63 -2.49 0.20 4.25
N LEU A 64 -2.79 -0.49 3.15
CA LEU A 64 -1.79 -1.17 2.33
C LEU A 64 -0.76 -0.18 1.77
N THR A 65 -1.23 0.97 1.28
CA THR A 65 -0.38 2.06 0.80
C THR A 65 0.55 2.56 1.90
N LYS A 66 0.03 2.81 3.10
CA LYS A 66 0.84 3.22 4.25
C LYS A 66 1.91 2.19 4.64
N ILE A 67 1.60 0.90 4.55
CA ILE A 67 2.62 -0.14 4.83
C ILE A 67 3.77 -0.04 3.83
N ALA A 68 3.47 0.11 2.53
CA ALA A 68 4.50 0.27 1.51
C ALA A 68 5.31 1.56 1.67
N MET A 69 4.65 2.68 2.02
CA MET A 69 5.30 3.95 2.33
C MET A 69 6.22 3.83 3.55
N ASN A 70 5.79 3.14 4.61
CA ASN A 70 6.64 2.93 5.79
C ASN A 70 7.90 2.12 5.45
N ILE A 71 7.80 1.14 4.54
CA ILE A 71 8.97 0.40 4.06
C ILE A 71 9.92 1.32 3.28
N ALA A 72 9.37 2.18 2.42
CA ALA A 72 10.18 3.14 1.66
C ALA A 72 10.83 4.20 2.57
N ASN A 73 10.12 4.69 3.57
CA ASN A 73 10.65 5.60 4.58
C ASN A 73 11.79 4.95 5.38
N GLU A 74 11.61 3.70 5.82
CA GLU A 74 12.60 3.00 6.65
C GLU A 74 13.89 2.64 5.88
N PHE A 75 13.81 2.31 4.59
CA PHE A 75 14.96 1.74 3.84
C PHE A 75 15.35 2.47 2.55
N CYS A 76 14.47 3.30 1.99
CA CYS A 76 14.61 3.84 0.63
C CYS A 76 14.69 5.37 0.58
N ASP A 77 14.86 6.08 1.71
CA ASP A 77 14.77 7.55 1.78
C ASP A 77 13.49 8.07 1.09
N ASP A 78 12.36 7.45 1.42
CA ASP A 78 11.04 7.72 0.85
C ASP A 78 10.90 7.51 -0.67
N ARG A 79 11.88 6.86 -1.32
CA ARG A 79 11.76 6.49 -2.75
C ARG A 79 10.75 5.38 -2.93
N LEU A 80 9.58 5.76 -3.43
CA LEU A 80 8.48 4.86 -3.80
C LEU A 80 7.90 5.29 -5.15
N VAL A 81 7.71 4.33 -6.04
CA VAL A 81 7.01 4.53 -7.32
C VAL A 81 5.80 3.60 -7.36
N SER A 82 4.66 4.12 -7.78
CA SER A 82 3.42 3.35 -7.97
C SER A 82 2.99 3.43 -9.43
N ILE A 83 2.61 2.30 -10.01
CA ILE A 83 2.18 2.17 -11.40
C ILE A 83 0.78 1.54 -11.38
N LEU A 84 -0.20 2.20 -12.01
CA LEU A 84 -1.57 1.68 -12.10
C LEU A 84 -1.63 0.41 -12.96
N GLU A 85 -2.40 -0.57 -12.50
CA GLU A 85 -2.62 -1.85 -13.19
C GLU A 85 -4.13 -2.11 -13.40
N GLY A 86 -4.65 -3.21 -12.86
CA GLY A 86 -6.05 -3.62 -12.97
C GLY A 86 -7.02 -2.83 -12.08
N GLY A 87 -8.32 -3.08 -12.28
CA GLY A 87 -9.43 -2.39 -11.64
C GLY A 87 -10.55 -2.18 -12.65
N TYR A 88 -11.58 -3.00 -12.57
CA TYR A 88 -12.52 -3.24 -13.67
C TYR A 88 -13.96 -2.79 -13.35
N ASN A 89 -14.22 -2.37 -12.12
CA ASN A 89 -15.36 -1.51 -11.79
C ASN A 89 -14.94 -0.04 -11.92
N LEU A 90 -15.44 0.71 -12.92
CA LEU A 90 -14.98 2.08 -13.19
C LEU A 90 -15.07 3.03 -11.98
N GLN A 91 -16.23 3.10 -11.32
CA GLN A 91 -16.43 3.96 -10.15
C GLN A 91 -15.65 3.46 -8.94
N GLY A 92 -15.55 2.14 -8.76
CA GLY A 92 -14.78 1.53 -7.70
C GLY A 92 -13.28 1.79 -7.84
N ASN A 93 -12.75 1.57 -9.05
CA ASN A 93 -11.35 1.82 -9.38
C ASN A 93 -10.99 3.29 -9.15
N ALA A 94 -11.81 4.23 -9.64
CA ALA A 94 -11.59 5.66 -9.39
C ALA A 94 -11.53 5.99 -7.89
N LYS A 95 -12.43 5.43 -7.07
CA LYS A 95 -12.43 5.64 -5.61
C LYS A 95 -11.16 5.09 -4.94
N ALA A 96 -10.74 3.88 -5.32
CA ALA A 96 -9.54 3.27 -4.74
C ALA A 96 -8.24 3.96 -5.19
N VAL A 97 -8.16 4.37 -6.46
CA VAL A 97 -7.05 5.19 -6.98
C VAL A 97 -6.96 6.52 -6.22
N ILE A 98 -8.07 7.22 -6.01
CA ILE A 98 -8.09 8.46 -5.23
C ILE A 98 -7.63 8.21 -3.79
N ALA A 99 -8.12 7.14 -3.15
CA ALA A 99 -7.72 6.79 -1.80
C ALA A 99 -6.21 6.48 -1.69
N HIS A 100 -5.65 5.76 -2.66
CA HIS A 100 -4.24 5.46 -2.77
C HIS A 100 -3.39 6.71 -3.03
N ALA A 101 -3.73 7.50 -4.06
CA ALA A 101 -2.99 8.70 -4.46
C ALA A 101 -2.98 9.78 -3.36
N LEU A 102 -4.14 10.06 -2.75
CA LEU A 102 -4.20 11.01 -1.62
C LEU A 102 -3.40 10.53 -0.41
N THR A 103 -3.27 9.21 -0.22
CA THR A 103 -2.43 8.66 0.85
C THR A 103 -0.95 8.88 0.55
N LEU A 104 -0.53 8.67 -0.71
CA LEU A 104 0.83 8.97 -1.15
C LEU A 104 1.17 10.45 -0.99
N GLU A 105 0.29 11.35 -1.42
CA GLU A 105 0.48 12.81 -1.31
C GLU A 105 0.61 13.29 0.15
N ARG A 106 -0.16 12.69 1.07
CA ARG A 106 -0.20 13.14 2.48
C ARG A 106 1.09 12.90 3.26
N ASN A 107 1.96 11.97 2.86
CA ASN A 107 3.30 11.88 3.48
C ASN A 107 4.23 13.01 3.05
N ILE A 108 4.02 13.62 1.89
CA ILE A 108 4.91 14.67 1.37
C ILE A 108 4.84 15.92 2.26
N PHE A 109 3.69 16.18 2.91
CA PHE A 109 3.44 17.41 3.68
C PHE A 109 3.41 17.23 5.20
N ALA A 110 3.41 15.98 5.70
CA ALA A 110 3.41 15.74 7.15
C ALA A 110 4.79 16.00 7.80
N ASP A 111 5.88 15.89 7.04
CA ASP A 111 7.24 16.15 7.52
C ASP A 111 7.66 17.63 7.48
N SER A 112 6.87 18.51 6.83
CA SER A 112 7.11 19.96 6.86
C SER A 112 6.69 20.62 8.18
N ALA A 113 6.02 19.88 9.08
CA ALA A 113 5.52 20.39 10.36
C ALA A 113 6.33 19.92 11.58
N VAL A 114 7.46 19.21 11.40
CA VAL A 114 8.40 18.88 12.48
C VAL A 114 9.72 19.62 12.28
N SER A 115 9.63 20.95 12.35
CA SER A 115 10.79 21.82 12.62
C SER A 115 10.30 23.06 13.37
N ILE A 116 9.84 22.85 14.61
CA ILE A 116 9.72 23.94 15.58
C ILE A 116 10.41 23.50 16.89
N SER A 117 11.49 24.22 17.21
CA SER A 117 12.31 24.22 18.43
C SER A 117 13.13 22.95 18.73
N GLY A 118 14.47 22.95 18.77
CA GLY A 118 15.42 24.07 18.82
C GLY A 118 15.58 24.63 20.24
N CYS A 119 16.70 24.26 20.88
CA CYS A 119 17.36 24.90 22.02
C CYS A 119 16.78 24.77 23.46
N ARG A 120 17.64 24.16 24.29
CA ARG A 120 17.72 24.01 25.76
C ARG A 120 16.94 22.86 26.39
#